data_AF-A0A3N0A099-F1
#
_entry.id   AF-A0A3N0A099-F1
#
_cell.length_a   1.000
_cell.length_b   1.000
_cell.length_c   1.000
_cell.angle_alpha   90.00
_cell.angle_beta   90.00
_cell.angle_gamma   90.00
#
_symmetry.space_group_name_H-M   'P 1'
#
loop_
_entity.id
_entity.type
_entity.pdbx_description
1 polymer ?
#
loop_
_entity_poly.entity_id
_entity_poly.type
_entity_poly.pdbx_seq_one_letter_code
_entity_poly.pdbx_strand_id
1 'polypeptide(L)'
;MEFECVDECSQCCVEREYYPSKRFGKVGVLLLAGERAAIKSLADSAGIKVTILPRIGVSDGDAEPDVLAYQLMGTEQNGNTCPFLDTSSGAKSPHGGHPCRIYGDRPLACRAYPLIESEPVTLDSKCRFCKECGHADGNLDSEIEALARIKAGMNPGSGKVWRYATGVCEPEDAGIAETGWIAD
;
A
#
# COMPACT_ATOMS: atom_id res chain seq x y z
N MET A 1 -15.70 29.39 -10.49
CA MET A 1 -15.29 28.37 -9.51
C MET A 1 -13.78 28.31 -9.63
N GLU A 2 -13.06 28.71 -8.58
CA GLU A 2 -11.62 28.51 -8.54
C GLU A 2 -11.34 27.01 -8.39
N PHE A 3 -10.24 26.53 -8.97
CA PHE A 3 -9.82 25.16 -8.78
C PHE A 3 -9.38 25.00 -7.33
N GLU A 4 -10.21 24.35 -6.52
CA GLU A 4 -9.90 24.01 -5.13
C GLU A 4 -9.60 22.51 -5.05
N CYS A 5 -8.60 22.16 -4.24
CA CYS A 5 -8.31 20.75 -3.99
C CYS A 5 -9.43 20.10 -3.18
N VAL A 6 -9.63 18.79 -3.37
CA VAL A 6 -10.61 18.02 -2.62
C VAL A 6 -10.19 17.95 -1.15
N ASP A 7 -11.05 18.46 -0.27
CA ASP A 7 -10.83 18.42 1.17
C ASP A 7 -10.67 16.98 1.68
N GLU A 8 -9.73 16.79 2.60
CA GLU A 8 -9.42 15.50 3.23
C GLU A 8 -9.10 14.36 2.24
N CYS A 9 -8.42 14.67 1.12
CA CYS A 9 -7.92 13.69 0.14
C CYS A 9 -6.79 12.76 0.68
N SER A 10 -6.80 12.45 1.98
CA SER A 10 -5.91 11.49 2.64
C SER A 10 -6.65 10.32 3.28
N GLN A 11 -7.97 10.21 3.11
CA GLN A 11 -8.78 9.13 3.72
C GLN A 11 -8.23 7.74 3.39
N CYS A 12 -7.83 7.46 2.14
CA CYS A 12 -7.24 6.18 1.75
C CYS A 12 -5.89 5.86 2.43
N CYS A 13 -5.22 6.87 3.00
CA CYS A 13 -3.98 6.70 3.78
C CYS A 13 -4.25 6.53 5.29
N VAL A 14 -5.46 6.89 5.75
CA VAL A 14 -5.90 6.76 7.15
C VAL A 14 -6.70 5.47 7.33
N GLU A 15 -7.65 5.21 6.43
CA GLU A 15 -8.62 4.10 6.50
C GLU A 15 -8.28 3.03 5.47
N ARG A 16 -7.28 2.21 5.80
CA ARG A 16 -6.82 1.14 4.92
C ARG A 16 -7.57 -0.15 5.22
N GLU A 17 -8.57 -0.45 4.40
CA GLU A 17 -9.45 -1.62 4.61
C GLU A 17 -9.11 -2.84 3.73
N TYR A 18 -7.90 -2.91 3.16
CA TYR A 18 -7.59 -3.99 2.20
C TYR A 18 -7.19 -5.29 2.90
N TYR A 19 -7.99 -6.34 2.68
CA TYR A 19 -7.75 -7.73 3.09
C TYR A 19 -7.93 -8.67 1.89
N PRO A 20 -7.07 -9.68 1.67
CA PRO A 20 -7.37 -10.79 0.77
C PRO A 20 -8.51 -11.63 1.35
N SER A 21 -8.44 -11.88 2.66
CA SER A 21 -9.54 -12.33 3.51
C SER A 21 -9.17 -12.03 4.97
N LYS A 22 -10.15 -12.09 5.88
CA LYS A 22 -9.92 -11.88 7.32
C LYS A 22 -8.82 -12.80 7.89
N ARG A 23 -8.73 -14.03 7.37
CA ARG A 23 -7.74 -15.04 7.76
C ARG A 23 -6.29 -14.57 7.53
N PHE A 24 -6.02 -13.84 6.45
CA PHE A 24 -4.67 -13.36 6.14
C PHE A 24 -4.29 -12.05 6.86
N GLY A 25 -5.27 -11.39 7.49
CA GLY A 25 -5.08 -10.04 8.00
C GLY A 25 -4.98 -8.97 6.90
N LYS A 26 -4.82 -7.72 7.33
CA LYS A 26 -4.69 -6.56 6.46
C LYS A 26 -3.42 -6.63 5.65
N VAL A 27 -3.53 -6.09 4.45
CA VAL A 27 -2.42 -5.91 3.53
C VAL A 27 -1.85 -4.51 3.67
N GLY A 28 -0.53 -4.46 3.84
CA GLY A 28 0.26 -3.23 3.82
C GLY A 28 0.42 -2.64 2.40
N VAL A 29 1.01 -1.44 2.31
CA VAL A 29 1.34 -0.84 1.02
C VAL A 29 2.39 -1.70 0.36
N LEU A 30 2.16 -2.14 -0.89
CA LEU A 30 3.11 -2.96 -1.62
C LEU A 30 4.44 -2.22 -1.75
N LEU A 31 5.52 -2.91 -1.41
CA LEU A 31 6.89 -2.50 -1.72
C LEU A 31 7.52 -3.58 -2.59
N LEU A 32 8.09 -3.23 -3.72
CA LEU A 32 8.97 -4.14 -4.43
C LEU A 32 10.22 -4.42 -3.58
N ALA A 33 10.87 -5.57 -3.78
CA ALA A 33 12.06 -5.94 -3.02
C ALA A 33 13.15 -4.84 -3.02
N GLY A 34 13.32 -4.16 -4.17
CA GLY A 34 14.27 -3.05 -4.31
C GLY A 34 13.91 -1.77 -3.54
N GLU A 35 12.65 -1.57 -3.14
CA GLU A 35 12.21 -0.36 -2.41
C GLU A 35 12.41 -0.48 -0.90
N ARG A 36 12.49 -1.72 -0.37
CA ARG A 36 12.50 -1.98 1.08
C ARG A 36 13.58 -1.22 1.83
N ALA A 37 14.82 -1.25 1.33
CA ALA A 37 15.95 -0.61 2.00
C ALA A 37 15.81 0.92 2.01
N ALA A 38 15.36 1.51 0.90
CA ALA A 38 15.14 2.95 0.79
C ALA A 38 14.04 3.43 1.75
N ILE A 39 12.89 2.75 1.79
CA ILE A 39 11.79 3.09 2.70
C ILE A 39 12.21 2.98 4.16
N LYS A 40 12.99 1.94 4.51
CA LYS A 40 13.53 1.81 5.86
C LYS A 40 14.47 2.97 6.22
N SER A 41 15.37 3.34 5.31
CA SER A 41 16.28 4.47 5.50
C SER A 41 15.55 5.81 5.68
N LEU A 42 14.47 6.03 4.92
CA LEU A 42 13.62 7.22 5.06
C LEU A 42 12.91 7.25 6.41
N ALA A 43 12.39 6.10 6.86
CA ALA A 43 11.76 5.97 8.18
C ALA A 43 12.75 6.28 9.30
N ASP A 44 13.93 5.66 9.27
CA ASP A 44 14.97 5.83 10.29
C ASP A 44 15.43 7.30 10.35
N SER A 45 15.65 7.93 9.20
CA SER A 45 16.06 9.35 9.12
C SER A 45 15.00 10.31 9.64
N ALA A 46 13.72 9.95 9.53
CA ALA A 46 12.60 10.74 10.03
C ALA A 46 12.22 10.39 11.48
N GLY A 47 12.90 9.44 12.12
CA GLY A 47 12.54 8.94 13.45
C GLY A 47 11.19 8.23 13.50
N ILE A 48 10.74 7.67 12.38
CA ILE A 48 9.44 6.99 12.23
C ILE A 48 9.65 5.49 12.40
N LYS A 49 8.91 4.87 13.33
CA LYS A 49 8.88 3.41 13.44
C LYS A 49 8.00 2.82 12.35
N VAL A 50 8.57 1.95 11.52
CA VAL A 50 7.85 1.22 10.47
C VAL A 50 7.92 -0.29 10.68
N THR A 51 6.84 -0.97 10.31
CA THR A 51 6.80 -2.43 10.24
C THR A 51 6.69 -2.84 8.77
N ILE A 52 7.67 -3.58 8.27
CA ILE A 52 7.69 -4.11 6.90
C ILE A 52 7.70 -5.62 6.98
N LEU A 53 6.63 -6.24 6.48
CA LEU A 53 6.47 -7.69 6.43
C LEU A 53 6.67 -8.20 5.00
N PRO A 54 7.02 -9.47 4.81
CA PRO A 54 6.85 -10.10 3.50
C PRO A 54 5.39 -10.02 3.06
N ARG A 55 5.14 -10.04 1.75
CA ARG A 55 3.79 -10.07 1.17
C ARG A 55 3.61 -11.24 0.24
N ILE A 56 4.48 -11.33 -0.76
CA ILE A 56 4.51 -12.40 -1.76
C ILE A 56 5.90 -12.99 -1.79
N GLY A 57 5.97 -14.30 -1.75
CA GLY A 57 7.19 -15.08 -1.89
C GLY A 57 7.07 -16.12 -3.00
N VAL A 58 8.20 -16.56 -3.52
CA VAL A 58 8.28 -17.60 -4.54
C VAL A 58 9.33 -18.63 -4.18
N SER A 59 9.08 -19.90 -4.47
CA SER A 59 10.03 -20.98 -4.25
C SER A 59 9.96 -22.03 -5.35
N ASP A 60 11.02 -22.85 -5.44
CA ASP A 60 10.94 -24.15 -6.09
C ASP A 60 10.44 -25.19 -5.08
N GLY A 61 9.26 -25.76 -5.33
CA GLY A 61 8.61 -26.69 -4.40
C GLY A 61 8.33 -26.08 -3.01
N ASP A 62 8.57 -26.86 -1.95
CA ASP A 62 8.25 -26.50 -0.55
C ASP A 62 9.42 -25.86 0.22
N ALA A 63 10.43 -25.34 -0.48
CA ALA A 63 11.51 -24.58 0.15
C ALA A 63 11.01 -23.27 0.77
N GLU A 64 11.82 -22.68 1.67
CA GLU A 64 11.54 -21.34 2.20
C GLU A 64 11.49 -20.33 1.03
N PRO A 65 10.43 -19.50 0.94
CA PRO A 65 10.23 -18.66 -0.23
C PRO A 65 11.11 -17.42 -0.23
N ASP A 66 11.72 -17.15 -1.38
CA ASP A 66 12.36 -15.86 -1.66
C ASP A 66 11.30 -14.77 -1.77
N VAL A 67 11.52 -13.65 -1.07
CA VAL A 67 10.52 -12.58 -1.00
C VAL A 67 10.54 -11.74 -2.27
N LEU A 68 9.51 -11.89 -3.09
CA LEU A 68 9.28 -11.08 -4.29
C LEU A 68 8.83 -9.67 -3.94
N ALA A 69 7.95 -9.56 -2.94
CA ALA A 69 7.37 -8.29 -2.51
C ALA A 69 7.16 -8.22 -1.01
N TYR A 70 7.30 -7.02 -0.48
CA TYR A 70 7.03 -6.68 0.90
C TYR A 70 5.76 -5.82 1.02
N GLN A 71 5.36 -5.58 2.25
CA GLN A 71 4.25 -4.71 2.58
C GLN A 71 4.59 -3.83 3.78
N LEU A 72 4.39 -2.52 3.61
CA LEU A 72 4.50 -1.52 4.67
C LEU A 72 3.18 -1.48 5.46
N MET A 73 3.25 -1.88 6.73
CA MET A 73 2.09 -1.91 7.62
C MET A 73 1.81 -0.53 8.21
N GLY A 74 0.58 -0.35 8.69
CA GLY A 74 0.18 0.86 9.42
C GLY A 74 0.84 0.96 10.80
N THR A 75 0.66 2.10 11.46
CA THR A 75 1.16 2.39 12.81
C THR A 75 0.36 1.74 13.91
N GLU A 76 -0.94 1.57 13.68
CA GLU A 76 -1.90 1.01 14.63
C GLU A 76 -1.93 -0.52 14.54
N GLN A 77 -2.47 -1.16 15.59
CA GLN A 77 -2.58 -2.61 15.66
C GLN A 77 -3.44 -3.19 14.53
N ASN A 78 -4.47 -2.47 14.10
CA ASN A 78 -5.30 -2.88 12.97
C ASN A 78 -4.65 -2.53 11.62
N GLY A 79 -3.50 -1.84 11.57
CA GLY A 79 -2.76 -1.54 10.34
C GLY A 79 -3.34 -0.45 9.45
N ASN A 80 -4.28 0.37 9.95
CA ASN A 80 -4.98 1.40 9.18
C ASN A 80 -4.08 2.57 8.77
N THR A 81 -3.56 3.30 9.75
CA THR A 81 -2.92 4.58 9.50
C THR A 81 -1.51 4.42 8.93
N CYS A 82 -1.23 5.06 7.79
CA CYS A 82 0.11 5.06 7.19
C CYS A 82 1.15 5.71 8.13
N PRO A 83 2.32 5.09 8.37
CA PRO A 83 3.33 5.64 9.28
C PRO A 83 4.00 6.93 8.84
N PHE A 84 3.92 7.25 7.55
CA PHE A 84 4.48 8.50 7.01
C PHE A 84 3.46 9.64 6.93
N LEU A 85 2.20 9.38 7.28
CA LEU A 85 1.15 10.38 7.26
C LEU A 85 1.18 11.16 8.58
N ASP A 86 1.30 12.49 8.50
CA ASP A 86 1.27 13.33 9.68
C ASP A 86 -0.17 13.68 10.07
N THR A 87 -0.72 12.89 11.00
CA THR A 87 -2.05 13.10 11.57
C THR A 87 -2.04 13.96 12.84
N SER A 88 -0.85 14.33 13.33
CA SER A 88 -0.66 14.87 14.69
C SER A 88 -0.38 16.37 14.75
N SER A 89 0.27 16.93 13.74
CA SER A 89 0.73 18.33 13.77
C SER A 89 -0.38 19.36 13.48
N GLY A 90 -1.53 18.91 12.99
CA GLY A 90 -2.59 19.79 12.47
C GLY A 90 -2.25 20.46 11.13
N ALA A 91 -1.05 20.22 10.58
CA ALA A 91 -0.66 20.71 9.27
C ALA A 91 -1.49 20.08 8.16
N LYS A 92 -1.64 20.79 7.05
CA LYS A 92 -2.34 20.34 5.85
C LYS A 92 -1.38 20.32 4.66
N SER A 93 -1.57 19.34 3.79
CA SER A 93 -0.93 19.33 2.49
C SER A 93 -1.55 20.42 1.59
N PRO A 94 -0.90 20.78 0.46
CA PRO A 94 -1.51 21.65 -0.55
C PRO A 94 -2.86 21.14 -1.08
N HIS A 95 -3.20 19.88 -0.82
CA HIS A 95 -4.43 19.23 -1.26
C HIS A 95 -5.44 19.02 -0.11
N GLY A 96 -5.35 19.79 0.99
CA GLY A 96 -6.32 19.77 2.11
C GLY A 96 -6.28 18.54 3.01
N GLY A 97 -5.54 17.49 2.62
CA GLY A 97 -5.32 16.27 3.41
C GLY A 97 -4.15 16.36 4.39
N HIS A 98 -3.86 15.25 5.08
CA HIS A 98 -2.68 15.14 5.93
C HIS A 98 -1.37 15.11 5.09
N PRO A 99 -0.30 15.81 5.51
CA PRO A 99 0.99 15.74 4.84
C PRO A 99 1.60 14.34 4.88
N CYS A 100 2.12 13.87 3.74
CA CYS A 100 2.95 12.67 3.68
C CYS A 100 4.42 13.06 3.75
N ARG A 101 5.14 12.57 4.76
CA ARG A 101 6.55 12.91 5.03
C ARG A 101 7.52 12.40 3.96
N ILE A 102 7.09 11.43 3.14
CA ILE A 102 7.87 10.89 2.02
C ILE A 102 7.17 11.11 0.69
N TYR A 103 6.36 12.17 0.53
CA TYR A 103 5.53 12.33 -0.66
C TYR A 103 6.31 12.20 -1.99
N GLY A 104 7.50 12.81 -2.10
CA GLY A 104 8.35 12.70 -3.30
C GLY A 104 9.03 11.34 -3.47
N ASP A 105 9.28 10.63 -2.37
CA ASP A 105 9.97 9.35 -2.31
C ASP A 105 9.03 8.17 -2.03
N ARG A 106 7.73 8.40 -2.23
CA ARG A 106 6.69 7.41 -1.93
C ARG A 106 6.88 6.14 -2.77
N PRO A 107 6.51 4.96 -2.27
CA PRO A 107 6.61 3.71 -3.01
C PRO A 107 5.85 3.75 -4.33
N LEU A 108 6.25 2.93 -5.30
CA LEU A 108 5.57 2.78 -6.59
C LEU A 108 4.07 2.53 -6.42
N ALA A 109 3.66 1.72 -5.44
CA ALA A 109 2.25 1.46 -5.16
C ALA A 109 1.47 2.72 -4.79
N CYS A 110 2.08 3.66 -4.07
CA CYS A 110 1.49 4.96 -3.77
C CYS A 110 1.53 5.92 -4.97
N ARG A 111 2.45 5.72 -5.92
CA ARG A 111 2.52 6.51 -7.17
C ARG A 111 1.52 6.03 -8.21
N ALA A 112 1.20 4.73 -8.22
CA ALA A 112 0.21 4.16 -9.11
C ALA A 112 -1.23 4.48 -8.67
N TYR A 113 -1.45 4.80 -7.40
CA TYR A 113 -2.77 5.17 -6.88
C TYR A 113 -3.29 6.45 -7.55
N PRO A 114 -4.55 6.50 -8.02
CA PRO A 114 -5.67 5.60 -7.70
C PRO A 114 -5.94 4.48 -8.72
N LEU A 115 -4.99 4.14 -9.60
CA LEU A 115 -5.21 3.06 -10.56
C LEU A 115 -5.32 1.70 -9.86
N ILE A 116 -6.31 0.92 -10.28
CA ILE A 116 -6.50 -0.48 -9.95
C ILE A 116 -6.16 -1.32 -11.17
N GLU A 117 -5.33 -2.33 -10.95
CA GLU A 117 -5.03 -3.35 -11.95
C GLU A 117 -6.28 -4.18 -12.25
N SER A 118 -6.87 -3.94 -13.42
CA SER A 118 -8.02 -4.67 -13.96
C SER A 118 -7.98 -4.61 -15.50
N GLU A 119 -8.84 -5.37 -16.18
CA GLU A 119 -8.99 -5.29 -17.64
C GLU A 119 -10.39 -4.77 -18.01
N PRO A 120 -10.53 -3.50 -18.43
CA PRO A 120 -9.51 -2.44 -18.50
C PRO A 120 -9.10 -1.91 -17.12
N VAL A 121 -7.99 -1.18 -17.01
CA VAL A 121 -7.55 -0.51 -15.77
C VAL A 121 -8.65 0.44 -15.29
N THR A 122 -8.93 0.42 -14.00
CA THR A 122 -10.00 1.23 -13.38
C THR A 122 -9.45 2.15 -12.30
N LEU A 123 -10.27 3.10 -11.84
CA LEU A 123 -9.96 3.95 -10.69
C LEU A 123 -10.54 3.35 -9.42
N ASP A 124 -9.81 3.47 -8.31
CA ASP A 124 -10.30 3.06 -7.01
C ASP A 124 -11.53 3.88 -6.61
N SER A 125 -12.66 3.20 -6.44
CA SER A 125 -13.91 3.81 -6.00
C SER A 125 -13.83 4.36 -4.57
N LYS A 126 -12.80 3.99 -3.78
CA LYS A 126 -12.51 4.59 -2.48
C LYS A 126 -11.75 5.91 -2.59
N CYS A 127 -11.16 6.25 -3.74
CA CYS A 127 -10.49 7.53 -3.94
C CYS A 127 -11.51 8.67 -3.90
N ARG A 128 -11.40 9.55 -2.90
CA ARG A 128 -12.30 10.70 -2.74
C ARG A 128 -12.26 11.64 -3.93
N PHE A 129 -11.06 11.90 -4.48
CA PHE A 129 -10.91 12.70 -5.68
C PHE A 129 -11.67 12.12 -6.87
N CYS A 130 -11.51 10.81 -7.15
CA CYS A 130 -12.21 10.17 -8.26
C CYS A 130 -13.73 10.19 -8.07
N LYS A 131 -14.23 10.08 -6.83
CA LYS A 131 -15.65 10.19 -6.51
C LYS A 131 -16.22 11.59 -6.77
N GLU A 132 -15.52 12.64 -6.34
CA GLU A 132 -16.03 14.01 -6.41
C GLU A 132 -15.84 14.64 -7.80
N CYS A 133 -14.72 14.33 -8.47
CA CYS A 133 -14.41 14.87 -9.79
C CYS A 133 -14.87 13.95 -10.95
N GLY A 134 -15.39 12.76 -10.64
CA GLY A 134 -16.01 11.82 -11.59
C GLY A 134 -15.00 10.90 -12.27
N HIS A 135 -13.99 11.46 -12.93
CA HIS A 135 -12.87 10.69 -13.47
C HIS A 135 -11.56 11.42 -13.16
N ALA A 136 -10.45 10.70 -13.32
CA ALA A 136 -9.15 11.35 -13.46
C ALA A 136 -8.92 11.58 -14.95
N ASP A 137 -9.59 12.58 -15.51
CA ASP A 137 -9.59 12.97 -16.93
C ASP A 137 -8.22 13.56 -17.37
N GLY A 138 -7.28 13.64 -16.44
CA GLY A 138 -5.96 14.24 -16.63
C GLY A 138 -4.92 13.26 -17.18
N ASN A 139 -3.70 13.76 -17.30
CA ASN A 139 -2.53 12.95 -17.62
C ASN A 139 -2.24 12.00 -16.43
N LEU A 140 -2.48 10.70 -16.63
CA LEU A 140 -2.18 9.61 -15.69
C LEU A 140 -0.90 8.84 -16.07
N ASP A 141 -0.04 9.39 -16.94
CA ASP A 141 1.13 8.71 -17.48
C ASP A 141 2.06 8.23 -16.35
N SER A 142 2.18 9.01 -15.28
CA SER A 142 3.05 8.68 -14.15
C SER A 142 2.52 7.52 -13.31
N GLU A 143 1.20 7.47 -13.10
CA GLU A 143 0.47 6.42 -12.40
C GLU A 143 0.52 5.12 -13.23
N ILE A 144 0.30 5.23 -14.54
CA ILE A 144 0.37 4.12 -15.50
C ILE A 144 1.79 3.55 -15.55
N GLU A 145 2.83 4.40 -15.61
CA GLU A 145 4.23 3.97 -15.58
C GLU A 145 4.54 3.24 -14.26
N ALA A 146 4.11 3.78 -13.12
CA ALA A 146 4.30 3.16 -11.82
C ALA A 146 3.61 1.78 -11.75
N LEU A 147 2.37 1.67 -12.23
CA LEU A 147 1.63 0.42 -12.30
C LEU A 147 2.33 -0.61 -13.19
N ALA A 148 2.80 -0.20 -14.37
CA ALA A 148 3.55 -1.06 -15.28
C ALA A 148 4.85 -1.60 -14.64
N ARG A 149 5.57 -0.76 -13.90
CA ARG A 149 6.77 -1.18 -13.16
C ARG A 149 6.47 -2.17 -12.05
N ILE A 150 5.35 -1.99 -11.35
CA ILE A 150 4.88 -2.97 -10.35
C ILE A 150 4.59 -4.31 -11.04
N LYS A 151 3.83 -4.31 -12.14
CA LYS A 151 3.53 -5.55 -12.90
C LYS A 151 4.78 -6.27 -13.35
N ALA A 152 5.77 -5.53 -13.88
CA ALA A 152 7.03 -6.11 -14.32
C ALA A 152 7.84 -6.71 -13.16
N GLY A 153 7.81 -6.07 -11.98
CA GLY A 153 8.49 -6.57 -10.77
C GLY A 153 7.76 -7.72 -10.06
N MET A 154 6.46 -7.87 -10.29
CA MET A 154 5.59 -8.87 -9.65
C MET A 154 5.39 -10.11 -10.54
N ASN A 155 6.46 -10.61 -11.15
CA ASN A 155 6.40 -11.82 -11.98
C ASN A 155 6.92 -13.04 -11.22
N PRO A 156 6.05 -13.97 -10.79
CA PRO A 156 6.48 -15.17 -10.05
C PRO A 156 7.13 -16.25 -10.93
N GLY A 157 7.13 -16.09 -12.26
CA GLY A 157 7.60 -17.11 -13.18
C GLY A 157 6.79 -18.41 -13.05
N SER A 158 7.48 -19.56 -13.04
CA SER A 158 6.88 -20.89 -12.88
C SER A 158 6.97 -21.45 -11.45
N GLY A 159 7.41 -20.64 -10.48
CA GLY A 159 7.59 -21.07 -9.10
C GLY A 159 6.28 -21.19 -8.33
N LYS A 160 6.31 -21.88 -7.19
CA LYS A 160 5.20 -21.91 -6.23
C LYS A 160 5.07 -20.54 -5.57
N VAL A 161 3.85 -20.00 -5.53
CA VAL A 161 3.56 -18.68 -4.95
C VAL A 161 3.12 -18.84 -3.50
N TRP A 162 3.61 -17.93 -2.65
CA TRP A 162 3.29 -17.87 -1.24
C TRP A 162 2.79 -16.48 -0.90
N ARG A 163 1.74 -16.42 -0.07
CA ARG A 163 1.21 -15.20 0.51
C ARG A 163 1.53 -15.17 2.00
N TYR A 164 1.97 -14.02 2.48
CA TYR A 164 2.26 -13.85 3.90
C TYR A 164 1.01 -13.35 4.64
N ALA A 165 0.51 -14.14 5.58
CA ALA A 165 -0.51 -13.72 6.53
C ALA A 165 0.11 -12.84 7.62
N THR A 166 -0.44 -11.64 7.81
CA THR A 166 0.14 -10.62 8.68
C THR A 166 -0.27 -10.75 10.13
N GLY A 167 -1.42 -11.40 10.40
CA GLY A 167 -2.07 -11.40 11.72
C GLY A 167 -2.57 -10.02 12.17
N VAL A 168 -2.44 -8.99 11.33
CA VAL A 168 -2.90 -7.62 11.60
C VAL A 168 -4.36 -7.54 11.20
N CYS A 169 -5.27 -7.43 12.15
CA CYS A 169 -6.70 -7.41 11.88
C CYS A 169 -7.44 -6.52 12.87
N GLU A 170 -8.74 -6.32 12.65
CA GLU A 170 -9.59 -5.74 13.69
C GLU A 170 -9.65 -6.69 14.91
N PRO A 171 -9.87 -6.15 16.14
CA PRO A 171 -9.88 -6.96 17.36
C PRO A 171 -10.86 -8.14 17.34
N GLU A 172 -12.02 -7.98 16.71
CA GLU A 172 -13.04 -9.03 16.56
C GLU A 172 -12.59 -10.22 15.72
N ASP A 173 -11.60 -10.03 14.84
CA ASP A 173 -11.13 -11.05 13.90
C ASP A 173 -9.87 -11.79 14.43
N ALA A 174 -9.38 -11.44 15.63
CA ALA A 174 -8.16 -12.01 16.20
C ALA A 174 -8.20 -13.54 16.35
N GLY A 175 -9.39 -14.12 16.53
CA GLY A 175 -9.57 -15.58 16.66
C GLY A 175 -9.43 -16.38 15.37
N ILE A 176 -9.40 -15.71 14.21
CA ILE A 176 -9.30 -16.35 12.89
C ILE A 176 -8.08 -15.90 12.08
N ALA A 177 -7.32 -14.94 12.59
CA ALA A 177 -6.15 -14.40 11.90
C ALA A 177 -4.96 -15.35 11.99
N GLU A 178 -4.33 -15.63 10.85
CA GLU A 178 -3.11 -16.43 10.76
C GLU A 178 -1.87 -15.54 10.62
N THR A 179 -0.70 -16.14 10.86
CA THR A 179 0.61 -15.49 10.67
C THR A 179 1.57 -16.41 9.92
N GLY A 180 2.36 -15.85 9.02
CA GLY A 180 3.40 -16.58 8.28
C GLY A 180 3.05 -16.89 6.82
N TRP A 181 3.86 -17.72 6.18
CA TRP A 181 3.70 -18.10 4.78
C TRP A 181 2.57 -19.11 4.58
N ILE A 182 1.68 -18.82 3.64
CA ILE A 182 0.60 -19.69 3.19
C ILE A 182 0.76 -19.87 1.68
N ALA A 183 0.82 -21.13 1.23
CA ALA A 183 0.86 -21.43 -0.19
C ALA A 183 -0.45 -20.98 -0.85
N ASP A 184 -0.33 -20.24 -1.97
CA ASP A 184 -1.47 -19.83 -2.80
C ASP A 184 -1.94 -20.96 -3.72
#